data_AF-A0A382J076-F1
#
_entry.id   AF-A0A382J076-F1
#
_cell.length_a   1.000
_cell.length_b   1.000
_cell.length_c   1.000
_cell.angle_alpha   90.00
_cell.angle_beta   90.00
_cell.angle_gamma   90.00
#
_symmetry.space_group_name_H-M   'P 1'
#
loop_
_entity.id
_entity.type
_entity.pdbx_description
1 polymer ?
#
loop_
_entity_poly.entity_id
_entity_poly.type
_entity_poly.pdbx_seq_one_letter_code
_entity_poly.pdbx_strand_id
1 'polypeptide(L)'
;VVAGGNPPDGITDLPAADLVVAADQGAEHAIALGLHVDVVVGDLDSIDPGTLAGLEAADTRIERHPTDKDDTDLELALATALDAGATSATIVGSASGRLDHALGILLAGAGDRWSDLRIDLRIDAARAWIVRDH
;
A
#
# COMPACT_ATOMS: atom_id res chain seq x y z
N VAL A 1 -2.53 2.89 2.67
CA VAL A 1 -1.80 1.73 2.12
C VAL A 1 -0.89 2.21 1.01
N VAL A 2 0.40 1.85 1.03
CA VAL A 2 1.37 2.24 -0.01
C VAL A 2 1.85 0.99 -0.74
N ALA A 3 1.57 0.92 -2.04
CA ALA A 3 1.96 -0.19 -2.91
C ALA A 3 3.45 -0.12 -3.26
N GLY A 4 4.06 -1.27 -3.50
CA GLY A 4 5.40 -1.36 -4.09
C GLY A 4 5.43 -1.03 -5.59
N GLY A 5 6.55 -1.34 -6.24
CA GLY A 5 6.81 -1.00 -7.63
C GLY A 5 7.54 0.34 -7.78
N ASN A 6 7.34 1.03 -8.89
CA ASN A 6 8.00 2.31 -9.12
C ASN A 6 7.53 3.39 -8.13
N PRO A 7 8.41 4.33 -7.74
CA PRO A 7 8.05 5.40 -6.84
C PRO A 7 6.93 6.26 -7.44
N PRO A 8 5.88 6.58 -6.66
CA PRO A 8 4.83 7.47 -7.12
C PRO A 8 5.36 8.90 -7.29
N ASP A 9 4.91 9.58 -8.33
CA ASP A 9 5.30 10.97 -8.62
C ASP A 9 4.11 11.95 -8.57
N GLY A 10 4.35 13.21 -8.23
CA GLY A 10 3.31 14.25 -8.25
C GLY A 10 2.19 14.08 -7.21
N ILE A 11 2.38 13.20 -6.22
CA ILE A 11 1.45 13.09 -5.09
C ILE A 11 1.57 14.33 -4.22
N THR A 12 0.47 15.06 -4.14
CA THR A 12 0.26 16.22 -3.28
C THR A 12 -1.00 15.96 -2.47
N ASP A 13 -1.08 16.46 -1.24
CA ASP A 13 -2.28 16.40 -0.39
C ASP A 13 -2.78 14.96 -0.11
N LEU A 14 -1.97 14.17 0.58
CA LEU A 14 -2.47 12.93 1.21
C LEU A 14 -3.31 13.30 2.44
N PRO A 15 -4.44 12.61 2.69
CA PRO A 15 -5.19 12.78 3.92
C PRO A 15 -4.32 12.34 5.11
N ALA A 16 -4.62 12.89 6.29
CA ALA A 16 -4.08 12.33 7.52
C ALA A 16 -4.51 10.85 7.63
N ALA A 17 -3.59 9.99 8.03
CA ALA A 17 -3.82 8.57 8.18
C ALA A 17 -3.57 8.17 9.63
N ASP A 18 -4.51 7.41 10.21
CA ASP A 18 -4.35 6.80 11.52
C ASP A 18 -3.45 5.56 11.47
N LEU A 19 -3.28 4.98 10.27
CA LEU A 19 -2.49 3.78 10.00
C LEU A 19 -1.89 3.82 8.58
N VAL A 20 -0.59 3.58 8.49
CA VAL A 20 0.16 3.44 7.25
C VAL A 20 0.71 2.03 7.15
N VAL A 21 0.08 1.23 6.28
CA VAL A 21 0.58 -0.09 5.88
C VAL A 21 1.28 0.02 4.53
N ALA A 22 2.52 -0.45 4.47
CA ALA A 22 3.35 -0.48 3.27
C ALA A 22 3.54 -1.91 2.76
N ALA A 23 3.40 -2.12 1.46
CA ALA A 23 3.65 -3.38 0.80
C ALA A 23 5.08 -3.39 0.21
N ASP A 24 5.96 -4.25 0.73
CA ASP A 24 7.38 -4.37 0.37
C ASP A 24 8.08 -3.01 0.19
N GLN A 25 8.65 -2.75 -1.00
CA GLN A 25 9.31 -1.50 -1.39
C GLN A 25 8.40 -0.27 -1.22
N GLY A 26 7.08 -0.45 -1.09
CA GLY A 26 6.15 0.59 -0.70
C GLY A 26 6.54 1.30 0.60
N ALA A 27 7.35 0.68 1.46
CA ALA A 27 7.88 1.31 2.66
C ALA A 27 8.85 2.45 2.34
N GLU A 28 9.72 2.27 1.34
CA GLU A 28 10.61 3.33 0.85
C GLU A 28 9.81 4.50 0.29
N HIS A 29 8.74 4.20 -0.46
CA HIS A 29 7.86 5.22 -1.02
C HIS A 29 7.12 6.00 0.08
N ALA A 30 6.63 5.30 1.11
CA ALA A 30 5.98 5.93 2.25
C ALA A 30 6.94 6.87 2.99
N ILE A 31 8.18 6.44 3.25
CA ILE A 31 9.23 7.26 3.88
C ILE A 31 9.54 8.49 3.01
N ALA A 32 9.68 8.31 1.69
CA ALA A 32 9.95 9.40 0.75
C ALA A 32 8.81 10.43 0.70
N LEU A 33 7.56 9.99 0.92
CA LEU A 33 6.38 10.85 1.07
C LEU A 33 6.27 11.50 2.46
N GLY A 34 7.23 11.25 3.36
CA GLY A 34 7.24 11.80 4.72
C GLY A 34 6.24 11.13 5.66
N LEU A 35 5.76 9.94 5.32
CA LEU A 35 4.84 9.17 6.15
C LEU A 35 5.62 8.35 7.18
N HIS A 36 5.08 8.24 8.39
CA HIS A 36 5.50 7.21 9.34
C HIS A 36 4.88 5.89 8.91
N VAL A 37 5.68 4.83 8.81
CA VAL A 37 5.21 3.49 8.45
C VAL A 37 4.94 2.72 9.73
N ASP A 38 3.69 2.28 9.92
CA ASP A 38 3.31 1.52 11.11
C ASP A 38 3.50 0.01 10.90
N VAL A 39 3.21 -0.45 9.67
CA VAL A 39 3.30 -1.87 9.30
C VAL A 39 3.91 -2.02 7.91
N VAL A 40 4.84 -2.96 7.77
CA VAL A 40 5.33 -3.45 6.47
C VAL A 40 4.87 -4.87 6.28
N VAL A 41 4.30 -5.16 5.12
CA VAL A 41 3.84 -6.51 4.74
C VAL A 41 4.48 -6.93 3.43
N GLY A 42 4.73 -8.22 3.29
CA GLY A 42 5.16 -8.84 2.04
C GLY A 42 6.22 -9.91 2.27
N ASP A 43 6.88 -10.37 1.21
CA ASP A 43 8.01 -11.29 1.35
C ASP A 43 9.34 -10.56 1.64
N LEU A 44 9.34 -9.23 1.49
CA LEU A 44 10.43 -8.31 1.78
C LEU A 44 11.68 -8.56 0.94
N ASP A 45 11.53 -9.12 -0.26
CA ASP A 45 12.65 -9.37 -1.17
C ASP A 45 13.07 -8.12 -1.97
N SER A 46 12.14 -7.17 -2.14
CA SER A 46 12.30 -5.98 -2.97
C SER A 46 12.56 -4.70 -2.16
N ILE A 47 12.49 -4.77 -0.83
CA ILE A 47 12.85 -3.66 0.06
C ILE A 47 14.37 -3.57 0.23
N ASP A 48 14.91 -2.35 0.23
CA ASP A 48 16.30 -2.11 0.57
C ASP A 48 16.61 -2.62 2.00
N PRO A 49 17.67 -3.44 2.18
CA PRO A 49 18.01 -4.00 3.49
C PRO A 49 18.31 -2.95 4.57
N GLY A 50 18.84 -1.78 4.18
CA GLY A 50 19.10 -0.68 5.10
C GLY A 50 17.80 -0.01 5.57
N THR A 51 16.84 0.15 4.65
CA THR A 51 15.49 0.62 4.96
C THR A 51 14.78 -0.34 5.91
N LEU A 52 14.80 -1.64 5.63
CA LEU A 52 14.18 -2.65 6.49
C LEU A 52 14.79 -2.65 7.90
N ALA A 53 16.13 -2.61 8.00
CA ALA A 53 16.80 -2.54 9.30
C ALA A 53 16.46 -1.24 10.07
N GLY A 54 16.30 -0.12 9.36
CA GLY A 54 15.86 1.14 9.95
C GLY A 54 14.44 1.08 10.51
N LEU A 55 13.52 0.41 9.81
CA LEU A 55 12.14 0.19 10.23
C LEU A 55 12.06 -0.75 11.45
N GLU A 56 12.83 -1.85 11.44
CA GLU A 56 12.96 -2.75 12.58
C GLU A 56 13.51 -2.02 13.82
N ALA A 57 14.51 -1.16 13.65
CA ALA A 57 15.08 -0.36 14.74
C ALA A 57 14.11 0.74 15.26
N ALA A 58 13.12 1.13 14.46
CA ALA A 58 12.08 2.08 14.83
C ALA A 58 10.82 1.40 15.41
N ASP A 59 10.89 0.10 15.77
CA ASP A 59 9.77 -0.71 16.25
C ASP A 59 8.58 -0.77 15.29
N THR A 60 8.82 -0.61 13.98
CA THR A 60 7.79 -0.82 12.95
C THR A 60 7.36 -2.30 12.95
N ARG A 61 6.05 -2.58 12.85
CA ARG A 61 5.57 -3.96 12.77
C ARG A 61 5.92 -4.54 11.41
N ILE A 62 6.63 -5.66 11.38
CA ILE A 62 7.00 -6.36 10.15
C ILE A 62 6.22 -7.67 10.04
N GLU A 63 5.40 -7.81 9.00
CA GLU A 63 4.64 -9.01 8.68
C GLU A 63 5.24 -9.70 7.45
N ARG A 64 6.05 -10.73 7.70
CA ARG A 64 6.64 -11.53 6.62
C ARG A 64 5.65 -12.58 6.14
N HIS A 65 5.39 -12.59 4.83
CA HIS A 65 4.56 -13.59 4.16
C HIS A 65 5.39 -14.37 3.13
N PRO A 66 5.05 -15.64 2.84
CA PRO A 66 5.70 -16.39 1.76
C PRO A 66 5.46 -15.75 0.38
N THR A 67 6.37 -16.00 -0.55
CA THR A 67 6.26 -15.55 -1.96
C THR A 67 5.16 -16.30 -2.72
N ASP A 68 4.86 -17.55 -2.36
CA ASP A 68 3.87 -18.42 -3.03
C ASP A 68 2.45 -18.33 -2.45
N LYS A 69 2.15 -17.23 -1.77
CA LYS A 69 0.81 -16.92 -1.25
C LYS A 69 -0.20 -16.62 -2.36
N ASP A 70 -1.48 -16.76 -2.03
CA ASP A 70 -2.59 -16.49 -2.95
C ASP A 70 -2.90 -14.99 -3.12
N ASP A 71 -2.43 -14.13 -2.20
CA ASP A 71 -2.69 -12.69 -2.18
C ASP A 71 -1.47 -11.87 -2.62
N THR A 72 -1.68 -10.80 -3.37
CA THR A 72 -0.61 -9.82 -3.63
C THR A 72 -0.23 -9.03 -2.37
N ASP A 73 0.96 -8.44 -2.32
CA ASP A 73 1.39 -7.63 -1.17
C ASP A 73 0.49 -6.41 -0.90
N LEU A 74 -0.04 -5.80 -1.97
CA LEU A 74 -1.03 -4.74 -1.84
C LEU A 74 -2.32 -5.23 -1.18
N GLU A 75 -2.76 -6.44 -1.54
CA GLU A 75 -3.95 -7.04 -0.97
C GLU A 75 -3.75 -7.47 0.48
N LEU A 76 -2.57 -8.00 0.82
CA LEU A 76 -2.19 -8.20 2.22
C LEU A 76 -2.22 -6.89 2.99
N ALA A 77 -1.71 -5.80 2.42
CA ALA A 77 -1.69 -4.50 3.09
C ALA A 77 -3.10 -3.94 3.33
N LEU A 78 -4.03 -4.18 2.40
CA LEU A 78 -5.44 -3.87 2.56
C LEU A 78 -6.11 -4.74 3.64
N ALA A 79 -5.80 -6.05 3.67
CA ALA A 79 -6.27 -6.96 4.70
C ALA A 79 -5.78 -6.53 6.09
N THR A 80 -4.49 -6.22 6.25
CA THR A 80 -3.91 -5.73 7.51
C THR A 80 -4.60 -4.44 7.97
N ALA A 81 -4.92 -3.51 7.06
CA ALA A 81 -5.66 -2.30 7.40
C ALA A 81 -7.10 -2.62 7.86
N LEU A 82 -7.80 -3.54 7.17
CA LEU A 82 -9.14 -3.99 7.53
C LEU A 82 -9.16 -4.67 8.90
N ASP A 83 -8.21 -5.56 9.16
CA ASP A 83 -8.05 -6.28 10.44
C ASP A 83 -7.74 -5.33 11.60
N ALA A 84 -7.10 -4.20 11.32
CA ALA A 84 -6.90 -3.11 12.27
C ALA A 84 -8.16 -2.25 12.52
N GLY A 85 -9.27 -2.56 11.84
CA GLY A 85 -10.55 -1.87 12.00
C GLY A 85 -10.72 -0.63 11.10
N ALA A 86 -9.94 -0.49 10.04
CA ALA A 86 -10.13 0.60 9.08
C ALA A 86 -11.50 0.50 8.41
N THR A 87 -12.15 1.64 8.21
CA THR A 87 -13.41 1.75 7.43
C THR A 87 -13.19 2.40 6.07
N SER A 88 -11.98 2.92 5.82
CA SER A 88 -11.56 3.52 4.56
C SER A 88 -10.08 3.35 4.36
N ALA A 89 -9.63 3.20 3.12
CA ALA A 89 -8.23 3.16 2.77
C ALA A 89 -7.93 4.05 1.56
N THR A 90 -6.85 4.83 1.65
CA THR A 90 -6.21 5.43 0.49
C THR A 90 -5.08 4.52 0.03
N ILE A 91 -5.17 4.01 -1.19
CA ILE A 91 -4.11 3.25 -1.87
C ILE A 91 -3.22 4.23 -2.61
N VAL A 92 -1.93 4.19 -2.32
CA VAL A 92 -0.91 5.01 -2.98
C VAL A 92 -0.06 4.12 -3.87
N GLY A 93 0.16 4.52 -5.13
CA GLY A 93 1.04 3.80 -6.03
C GLY A 93 1.37 4.60 -7.30
N SER A 94 2.04 3.97 -8.25
CA SER A 94 2.46 4.59 -9.50
C SER A 94 1.92 3.87 -10.73
N ALA A 95 1.65 4.62 -11.80
CA ALA A 95 1.38 4.09 -13.13
C ALA A 95 2.63 4.07 -14.02
N SER A 96 3.78 4.52 -13.53
CA SER A 96 5.01 4.65 -14.32
C SER A 96 5.59 3.28 -14.70
N GLY A 97 6.15 3.20 -15.92
CA GLY A 97 6.90 2.06 -16.45
C GLY A 97 6.07 0.83 -16.84
N ARG A 98 5.01 0.50 -16.10
CA ARG A 98 4.22 -0.73 -16.26
C ARG A 98 2.72 -0.50 -16.09
N LEU A 99 2.00 -0.48 -17.22
CA LEU A 99 0.54 -0.35 -17.25
C LEU A 99 -0.15 -1.49 -16.49
N ASP A 100 0.38 -2.70 -16.57
CA ASP A 100 -0.14 -3.87 -15.87
C ASP A 100 -0.06 -3.72 -14.35
N HIS A 101 0.98 -3.06 -13.82
CA HIS A 101 1.07 -2.71 -12.39
C HIS A 101 -0.03 -1.73 -11.98
N ALA A 102 -0.23 -0.67 -12.77
CA ALA A 102 -1.28 0.31 -12.53
C ALA A 102 -2.68 -0.33 -12.53
N LEU A 103 -2.94 -1.22 -13.49
CA LEU A 103 -4.17 -2.01 -13.55
C LEU A 103 -4.29 -2.97 -12.37
N GLY A 104 -3.19 -3.60 -11.94
CA GLY A 104 -3.15 -4.45 -10.75
C GLY A 104 -3.57 -3.70 -9.49
N ILE A 105 -3.06 -2.48 -9.28
CA ILE A 105 -3.47 -1.60 -8.17
C ILE A 105 -4.97 -1.32 -8.20
N LEU A 106 -5.50 -0.96 -9.37
CA LEU A 106 -6.92 -0.66 -9.54
C LEU A 106 -7.81 -1.89 -9.30
N LEU A 107 -7.45 -3.04 -9.87
CA LEU A 107 -8.20 -4.28 -9.76
C LEU A 107 -8.17 -4.82 -8.33
N ALA A 108 -7.00 -4.78 -7.66
CA ALA A 108 -6.86 -5.14 -6.26
C ALA A 108 -7.77 -4.27 -5.38
N GLY A 109 -7.73 -2.94 -5.55
CA GLY A 109 -8.58 -2.01 -4.81
C GLY A 109 -10.09 -2.18 -5.09
N ALA A 110 -10.46 -2.62 -6.28
CA ALA A 110 -11.85 -2.86 -6.67
C ALA A 110 -12.43 -4.21 -6.20
N GLY A 111 -11.59 -5.12 -5.66
CA GLY A 111 -12.02 -6.46 -5.28
C GLY A 111 -13.18 -6.49 -4.27
N ASP A 112 -14.12 -7.42 -4.43
CA ASP A 112 -15.34 -7.52 -3.60
C ASP A 112 -15.09 -7.78 -2.11
N ARG A 113 -13.93 -8.35 -1.77
CA ARG A 113 -13.51 -8.56 -0.38
C ARG A 113 -13.31 -7.26 0.41
N TRP A 114 -13.20 -6.12 -0.26
CA TRP A 114 -13.11 -4.79 0.34
C TRP A 114 -14.44 -4.03 0.31
N SER A 115 -15.58 -4.74 0.20
CA SER A 115 -16.90 -4.10 0.07
C SER A 115 -17.29 -3.24 1.27
N ASP A 116 -16.74 -3.53 2.45
CA ASP A 116 -16.94 -2.74 3.66
C ASP A 116 -15.95 -1.56 3.80
N LEU A 117 -14.99 -1.44 2.87
CA LEU A 117 -14.04 -0.32 2.84
C LEU A 117 -14.42 0.70 1.78
N ARG A 118 -14.42 1.97 2.17
CA ARG A 118 -14.31 3.07 1.21
C ARG A 118 -12.88 3.12 0.67
N ILE A 119 -12.69 2.86 -0.62
CA ILE A 119 -11.37 2.86 -1.27
C ILE A 119 -11.18 4.10 -2.15
N ASP A 120 -10.18 4.90 -1.81
CA ASP A 120 -9.61 5.96 -2.63
C ASP A 120 -8.25 5.53 -3.17
N LEU A 121 -7.88 6.00 -4.36
CA LEU A 121 -6.58 5.72 -4.97
C LEU A 121 -5.87 7.03 -5.35
N ARG A 122 -4.58 7.09 -5.03
CA ARG A 122 -3.60 8.09 -5.46
C ARG A 122 -2.58 7.39 -6.33
N ILE A 123 -2.73 7.54 -7.65
CA ILE A 123 -1.83 6.95 -8.63
C ILE A 123 -1.09 8.08 -9.32
N ASP A 124 0.16 8.29 -8.92
CA ASP A 124 0.91 9.50 -9.25
C ASP A 124 0.06 10.77 -8.94
N ALA A 125 0.01 11.75 -9.86
CA ALA A 125 -0.83 12.94 -9.72
C ALA A 125 -2.34 12.65 -9.84
N ALA A 126 -2.73 11.46 -10.29
CA ALA A 126 -4.13 11.11 -10.51
C ALA A 126 -4.84 10.70 -9.22
N ARG A 127 -6.16 10.92 -9.21
CA ARG A 127 -7.07 10.47 -8.17
C ARG A 127 -8.17 9.61 -8.77
N ALA A 128 -8.46 8.50 -8.11
CA ALA A 128 -9.60 7.65 -8.41
C ALA A 128 -10.26 7.19 -7.10
N TRP A 129 -11.50 6.72 -7.18
CA TRP A 129 -12.19 6.09 -6.07
C TRP A 129 -13.08 4.98 -6.60
N ILE A 130 -13.28 3.94 -5.79
CA ILE A 130 -14.16 2.83 -6.15
C ILE A 130 -15.58 3.19 -5.73
N VAL A 131 -16.52 3.09 -6.67
CA VAL A 131 -17.95 3.28 -6.43
C VAL A 131 -18.61 1.90 -6.38
N ARG A 132 -19.36 1.63 -5.30
CA ARG A 132 -20.15 0.41 -5.13
C ARG A 132 -21.62 0.82 -4.93
N ASP A 133 -22.52 0.09 -5.58
CA ASP A 133 -23.95 0.19 -5.31
C ASP A 133 -24.25 -0.70 -4.09
N HIS A 134 -24.71 -0.10 -3.00
CA HIS A 134 -25.16 -0.79 -1.78
C HIS A 134 -26.69 -0.90 -1.75
#